data_AF-M7U5U2-F1
#
_entry.id   AF-M7U5U2-F1
#
_cell.length_a   1.000
_cell.length_b   1.000
_cell.length_c   1.000
_cell.angle_alpha   90.00
_cell.angle_beta   90.00
_cell.angle_gamma   90.00
#
_symmetry.space_group_name_H-M   'P 1'
#
loop_
_entity.id
_entity.type
_entity.pdbx_description
1 polymer ?
#
loop_
_entity_poly.entity_id
_entity_poly.type
_entity_poly.pdbx_seq_one_letter_code
_entity_poly.pdbx_strand_id
1 'polypeptide(L)'
;MAFPPTWQKFKDFISPTKQPIRAAAVSQTSRPIPRKAAGRPSSSNCKREPIIITTKDVNSKPKKNVLDIITKAAGSNWVFVAMMAIVLVWVIFGFINGTTDTWQIVMQNASSIQVYLTDILLLRQASNASNSLITTLAELQSRNQTFERLLRQIPGCQWMETHKNPAQKMFKDDEPVESNVGNSLLTSGDRNISKARYMWNNTCKTVASGLGSIWAYIIYWIGILFWVGIGPIFQFSDTWQLYVNTATAVALTFTSVFLQNIQQQQEDNLEQCLEYALRVDSEVEWRLREIANDYQPNPIFEIPAPKISWIDRAIDIFADVMGSGVGLLITLIVTIAWIAVGPVLKFNDNWWLIIGTFTGLVGFIDGFVLRNVYHRDEKVAEEQFEKIAESDDRLLDLLNIPSPYQTPTKPRNFSTRASAAAGEFCALSGVCVASVGVVFALLATASIMKWSETGQLLCNTPTMIIEGFLLLILIQAHNIANAARGEDFQSLLKHRLLLNHFVCELSENSDRSSSSYPHNPDEKFIDNTDFYPIDDDNTQDIKISIEQVENRI
;
A
#
# COMPACT_ATOMS: atom_id res chain seq x y z
N MET A 1 30.37 -23.70 8.49
CA MET A 1 30.56 -22.90 9.72
C MET A 1 29.20 -22.43 10.19
N ALA A 2 28.69 -22.97 11.29
CA ALA A 2 27.46 -22.47 11.92
C ALA A 2 27.81 -21.24 12.77
N PHE A 3 27.13 -20.12 12.54
CA PHE A 3 27.33 -18.91 13.33
C PHE A 3 26.81 -19.12 14.78
N PRO A 4 27.34 -18.38 15.78
CA PRO A 4 26.84 -18.43 17.14
C PRO A 4 25.32 -18.17 17.22
N PRO A 5 24.58 -18.78 18.17
CA PRO A 5 23.13 -18.63 18.28
C PRO A 5 22.69 -17.19 18.57
N THR A 6 23.54 -16.37 19.18
CA THR A 6 23.34 -14.92 19.35
C THR A 6 23.41 -14.16 18.03
N TRP A 7 24.31 -14.56 17.13
CA TRP A 7 24.42 -14.00 15.78
C TRP A 7 23.26 -14.43 14.89
N GLN A 8 22.75 -15.65 15.04
CA GLN A 8 21.51 -16.07 14.38
C GLN A 8 20.32 -15.25 14.86
N LYS A 9 20.13 -15.09 16.18
CA LYS A 9 19.05 -14.22 16.71
C LYS A 9 19.17 -12.76 16.25
N PHE A 10 20.38 -12.23 16.19
CA PHE A 10 20.63 -10.87 15.67
C PHE A 10 20.36 -10.78 14.16
N LYS A 11 20.78 -11.79 13.39
CA LYS A 11 20.51 -11.89 11.95
C LYS A 11 19.02 -12.03 11.65
N ASP A 12 18.31 -12.86 12.41
CA ASP A 12 16.87 -13.06 12.30
C ASP A 12 16.08 -11.83 12.79
N PHE A 13 16.65 -11.05 13.71
CA PHE A 13 16.13 -9.76 14.13
C PHE A 13 16.34 -8.66 13.08
N ILE A 14 17.47 -8.65 12.38
CA ILE A 14 17.82 -7.62 11.38
C ILE A 14 17.18 -7.88 10.02
N SER A 15 17.12 -9.13 9.58
CA SER A 15 16.44 -9.52 8.33
C SER A 15 15.75 -10.85 8.56
N PRO A 16 14.53 -10.83 9.14
CA PRO A 16 13.70 -12.02 9.18
C PRO A 16 13.58 -12.54 7.74
N THR A 17 13.82 -13.84 7.56
CA THR A 17 13.54 -14.46 6.26
C THR A 17 12.06 -14.25 5.98
N LYS A 18 11.66 -13.72 4.81
CA LYS A 18 10.23 -13.60 4.46
C LYS A 18 9.62 -14.98 4.62
N GLN A 19 8.85 -15.16 5.69
CA GLN A 19 8.20 -16.43 6.03
C GLN A 19 6.93 -16.57 5.18
N PRO A 20 6.44 -17.81 4.96
CA PRO A 20 5.12 -17.98 4.38
C PRO A 20 4.09 -17.22 5.21
N ILE A 21 3.17 -16.52 4.54
CA ILE A 21 2.08 -15.81 5.22
C ILE A 21 0.97 -16.83 5.46
N ARG A 22 0.66 -17.06 6.74
CA ARG A 22 -0.43 -17.96 7.17
C ARG A 22 -1.51 -17.11 7.80
N ALA A 23 -2.63 -16.96 7.11
CA ALA A 23 -3.76 -16.19 7.60
C ALA A 23 -5.03 -17.06 7.62
N ALA A 24 -5.88 -16.87 8.62
CA ALA A 24 -7.21 -17.46 8.67
C ALA A 24 -8.19 -16.36 9.01
N ALA A 25 -9.27 -16.25 8.24
CA ALA A 25 -10.28 -15.26 8.53
C ALA A 25 -11.01 -15.58 9.83
N VAL A 26 -11.35 -14.53 10.59
CA VAL A 26 -12.13 -14.69 11.82
C VAL A 26 -13.49 -15.31 11.48
N SER A 27 -13.78 -16.46 12.09
CA SER A 27 -15.01 -17.20 11.85
C SER A 27 -16.19 -16.56 12.55
N GLN A 28 -17.24 -16.29 11.79
CA GLN A 28 -18.49 -15.75 12.31
C GLN A 28 -19.34 -16.91 12.82
N THR A 29 -19.45 -17.09 14.14
CA THR A 29 -20.34 -18.12 14.71
C THR A 29 -21.24 -17.53 15.79
N SER A 30 -22.53 -17.85 15.73
CA SER A 30 -23.45 -17.75 16.87
C SER A 30 -23.76 -19.18 17.33
N ARG A 31 -23.47 -19.54 18.59
CA ARG A 31 -24.09 -20.75 19.15
C ARG A 31 -25.57 -20.47 19.38
N PRO A 32 -26.50 -21.36 19.00
CA PRO A 32 -27.82 -21.32 19.59
C PRO A 32 -27.68 -21.65 21.09
N ILE A 33 -28.00 -20.69 21.96
CA ILE A 33 -28.21 -20.98 23.38
C ILE A 33 -29.38 -21.97 23.42
N PRO A 34 -29.25 -23.16 24.05
CA PRO A 34 -30.36 -24.11 24.11
C PRO A 34 -31.57 -23.41 24.73
N ARG A 35 -32.68 -23.38 23.98
CA ARG A 35 -33.99 -22.94 24.49
C ARG A 35 -34.21 -23.68 25.81
N LYS A 36 -34.16 -22.95 26.93
CA LYS A 36 -34.56 -23.52 28.22
C LYS A 36 -35.97 -24.10 28.06
N ALA A 37 -36.14 -25.31 28.57
CA ALA A 37 -37.39 -26.07 28.52
C ALA A 37 -38.62 -25.19 28.85
N ALA A 38 -39.71 -25.50 28.15
CA ALA A 38 -40.96 -24.77 28.09
C ALA A 38 -41.42 -24.16 29.44
N GLY A 39 -41.79 -22.87 29.38
CA GLY A 39 -42.59 -22.24 30.43
C GLY A 39 -41.97 -21.02 31.09
N ARG A 40 -41.68 -19.95 30.33
CA ARG A 40 -41.75 -18.55 30.82
C ARG A 40 -41.63 -17.57 29.65
N PRO A 41 -42.44 -16.49 29.59
CA PRO A 41 -42.25 -15.44 28.61
C PRO A 41 -41.03 -14.62 29.02
N SER A 42 -39.92 -14.75 28.29
CA SER A 42 -38.75 -13.89 28.49
C SER A 42 -38.75 -12.77 27.45
N SER A 43 -39.24 -11.60 27.84
CA SER A 43 -38.83 -10.33 27.25
C SER A 43 -37.42 -10.00 27.76
N SER A 44 -36.39 -10.36 27.01
CA SER A 44 -35.04 -9.81 27.21
C SER A 44 -34.16 -10.17 26.02
N ASN A 45 -33.60 -9.14 25.38
CA ASN A 45 -32.51 -9.22 24.40
C ASN A 45 -31.53 -10.34 24.75
N CYS A 46 -31.53 -11.40 23.96
CA CYS A 46 -30.60 -12.50 24.07
C CYS A 46 -29.29 -12.02 23.44
N LYS A 47 -28.32 -11.55 24.26
CA LYS A 47 -26.98 -11.20 23.78
C LYS A 47 -26.31 -12.43 23.19
N ARG A 48 -25.87 -12.35 21.93
CA ARG A 48 -25.24 -13.45 21.19
C ARG A 48 -23.72 -13.24 21.22
N GLU A 49 -23.00 -14.09 21.96
CA GLU A 49 -21.53 -13.96 22.04
C GLU A 49 -20.83 -14.68 20.87
N PRO A 50 -20.02 -13.97 20.05
CA PRO A 50 -19.23 -14.58 18.99
C PRO A 50 -18.11 -15.45 19.59
N ILE A 51 -17.99 -16.70 19.13
CA ILE A 51 -16.87 -17.56 19.52
C ILE A 51 -15.72 -17.34 18.54
N ILE A 52 -14.71 -16.59 18.98
CA ILE A 52 -13.46 -16.40 18.23
C ILE A 52 -12.61 -17.66 18.38
N ILE A 53 -12.58 -18.50 17.33
CA ILE A 53 -11.61 -19.60 17.24
C ILE A 53 -10.38 -19.06 16.49
N THR A 54 -9.46 -18.39 17.18
CA THR A 54 -8.13 -18.11 16.61
C THR A 54 -7.23 -19.31 16.83
N THR A 55 -6.78 -19.96 15.76
CA THR A 55 -5.67 -20.91 15.82
C THR A 55 -4.39 -20.15 16.21
N LYS A 56 -3.53 -20.76 17.04
CA LYS A 56 -2.27 -20.12 17.51
C LYS A 56 -1.25 -19.87 16.38
N ASP A 57 -1.49 -20.44 15.19
CA ASP A 57 -0.56 -20.50 14.06
C ASP A 57 -0.92 -19.49 12.94
N VAL A 58 -1.60 -18.40 13.28
CA VAL A 58 -1.99 -17.33 12.34
C VAL A 58 -1.09 -16.12 12.53
N ASN A 59 -0.56 -15.57 11.43
CA ASN A 59 0.10 -14.27 11.45
C ASN A 59 -0.95 -13.20 11.78
N SER A 60 -1.03 -12.78 13.04
CA SER A 60 -1.77 -11.58 13.42
C SER A 60 -1.09 -10.36 12.81
N LYS A 61 -1.86 -9.37 12.30
CA LYS A 61 -1.32 -8.06 11.90
C LYS A 61 -0.35 -7.57 13.00
N PRO A 62 0.91 -7.22 12.65
CA PRO A 62 1.89 -6.82 13.65
C PRO A 62 1.40 -5.57 14.38
N LYS A 63 1.57 -5.53 15.71
CA LYS A 63 1.18 -4.38 16.53
C LYS A 63 1.94 -3.14 16.06
N LYS A 64 1.21 -2.05 15.79
CA LYS A 64 1.79 -0.76 15.37
C LYS A 64 2.85 -0.31 16.37
N ASN A 65 4.09 -0.17 15.90
CA ASN A 65 5.22 0.33 16.68
C ASN A 65 5.33 1.85 16.56
N VAL A 66 6.12 2.49 17.42
CA VAL A 66 6.36 3.95 17.40
C VAL A 66 6.82 4.43 16.02
N LEU A 67 7.66 3.63 15.36
CA LEU A 67 8.15 3.95 14.01
C LEU A 67 7.05 3.95 12.96
N ASP A 68 6.02 3.11 13.11
CA ASP A 68 4.88 3.07 12.18
C ASP A 68 4.00 4.32 12.35
N ILE A 69 3.89 4.83 13.58
CA ILE A 69 3.23 6.11 13.86
C ILE A 69 3.98 7.26 13.19
N ILE A 70 5.32 7.26 13.29
CA ILE A 70 6.17 8.27 12.63
C ILE A 70 6.03 8.20 11.11
N THR A 71 6.06 6.99 10.52
CA THR A 71 5.86 6.80 9.08
C THR A 71 4.50 7.34 8.64
N LYS A 72 3.42 7.01 9.35
CA LYS A 72 2.08 7.52 9.04
C LYS A 72 1.98 9.04 9.19
N ALA A 73 2.63 9.61 10.21
CA ALA A 73 2.68 11.05 10.43
C ALA A 73 3.44 11.77 9.29
N ALA A 74 4.56 11.21 8.83
CA ALA A 74 5.37 11.76 7.75
C ALA A 74 4.62 11.82 6.41
N GLY A 75 3.75 10.85 6.12
CA GLY A 75 2.86 10.86 4.96
C GLY A 75 1.62 11.77 5.09
N SER A 76 1.43 12.48 6.20
CA SER A 76 0.24 13.31 6.38
C SER A 76 0.25 14.58 5.51
N ASN A 77 -0.94 15.04 5.12
CA ASN A 77 -1.10 16.30 4.37
C ASN A 77 -0.48 17.51 5.11
N TRP A 78 -0.52 17.49 6.45
CA TRP A 78 0.06 18.55 7.27
C TRP A 78 1.58 18.60 7.19
N VAL A 79 2.26 17.44 7.24
CA VAL A 79 3.72 17.39 7.08
C VAL A 79 4.12 17.85 5.68
N PHE A 80 3.37 17.45 4.64
CA PHE A 80 3.60 17.95 3.29
C PHE A 80 3.53 19.49 3.22
N VAL A 81 2.46 20.09 3.73
CA VAL A 81 2.29 21.55 3.73
C VAL A 81 3.37 22.25 4.57
N ALA A 82 3.73 21.69 5.72
CA ALA A 82 4.79 22.24 6.56
C ALA A 82 6.15 22.22 5.86
N MET A 83 6.49 21.11 5.19
CA MET A 83 7.73 21.01 4.40
C MET A 83 7.74 22.01 3.24
N MET A 84 6.62 22.20 2.56
CA MET A 84 6.53 23.21 1.50
C MET A 84 6.68 24.63 2.04
N ALA A 85 6.16 24.93 3.23
CA ALA A 85 6.37 26.21 3.88
C ALA A 85 7.84 26.43 4.25
N ILE A 86 8.53 25.39 4.75
CA ILE A 86 9.98 25.47 5.07
C ILE A 86 10.79 25.77 3.82
N VAL A 87 10.55 25.04 2.72
CA VAL A 87 11.24 25.28 1.44
C VAL A 87 10.95 26.68 0.92
N LEU A 88 9.70 27.14 0.99
CA LEU A 88 9.31 28.48 0.55
C LEU A 88 10.01 29.58 1.36
N VAL A 89 10.04 29.44 2.68
CA VAL A 89 10.77 30.36 3.57
C VAL A 89 12.25 30.41 3.21
N TRP A 90 12.85 29.26 2.90
CA TRP A 90 14.25 29.20 2.51
C TRP A 90 14.53 29.90 1.16
N VAL A 91 13.65 29.70 0.18
CA VAL A 91 13.72 30.39 -1.13
C VAL A 91 13.59 31.90 -0.96
N ILE A 92 12.64 32.36 -0.14
CA ILE A 92 12.46 33.79 0.18
C ILE A 92 13.72 34.36 0.85
N PHE A 93 14.30 33.63 1.80
CA PHE A 93 15.53 34.03 2.47
C PHE A 93 16.69 34.20 1.47
N GLY A 94 16.82 33.30 0.48
CA GLY A 94 17.80 33.41 -0.58
C GLY A 94 17.60 34.65 -1.47
N PHE A 95 16.35 35.01 -1.77
CA PHE A 95 16.04 36.21 -2.55
C PHE A 95 16.38 37.51 -1.81
N ILE A 96 16.20 37.53 -0.48
CA ILE A 96 16.45 38.73 0.35
C ILE A 96 17.95 38.92 0.63
N ASN A 97 18.65 37.86 1.04
CA ASN A 97 20.03 37.94 1.53
C ASN A 97 21.09 37.62 0.47
N GLY A 98 20.66 37.24 -0.74
CA GLY A 98 21.52 36.80 -1.83
C GLY A 98 21.84 35.30 -1.77
N THR A 99 21.98 34.69 -2.95
CA THR A 99 22.26 33.26 -3.13
C THR A 99 23.75 32.97 -2.99
N THR A 100 24.29 33.15 -1.79
CA THR A 100 25.70 32.82 -1.48
C THR A 100 25.97 31.31 -1.61
N ASP A 101 27.23 30.91 -1.78
CA ASP A 101 27.60 29.50 -1.86
C ASP A 101 27.20 28.74 -0.59
N THR A 102 27.44 29.32 0.59
CA THR A 102 26.99 28.75 1.87
C THR A 102 25.46 28.58 1.92
N TRP A 103 24.68 29.53 1.39
CA TRP A 103 23.21 29.40 1.34
C TRP A 103 22.77 28.19 0.49
N GLN A 104 23.42 27.98 -0.66
CA GLN A 104 23.14 26.86 -1.55
C GLN A 104 23.58 25.52 -0.94
N ILE A 105 24.77 25.47 -0.35
CA ILE A 105 25.33 24.27 0.31
C ILE A 105 24.43 23.83 1.45
N VAL A 106 23.98 24.74 2.31
CA VAL A 106 23.08 24.40 3.43
C VAL A 106 21.76 23.84 2.91
N MET A 107 21.16 24.47 1.88
CA MET A 107 19.90 23.98 1.30
C MET A 107 20.04 22.56 0.75
N GLN A 108 21.09 22.35 -0.04
CA GLN A 108 21.36 21.07 -0.67
C GLN A 108 21.52 19.97 0.37
N ASN A 109 22.39 20.17 1.37
CA ASN A 109 22.67 19.15 2.37
C ASN A 109 21.47 18.89 3.29
N ALA A 110 20.70 19.93 3.64
CA ALA A 110 19.45 19.76 4.39
C ALA A 110 18.43 18.94 3.61
N SER A 111 18.31 19.19 2.29
CA SER A 111 17.44 18.43 1.40
C SER A 111 17.91 16.97 1.28
N SER A 112 19.20 16.71 1.09
CA SER A 112 19.74 15.35 1.02
C SER A 112 19.50 14.56 2.31
N ILE A 113 19.63 15.19 3.48
CA ILE A 113 19.28 14.56 4.77
C ILE A 113 17.79 14.23 4.83
N GLN A 114 16.92 15.16 4.41
CA GLN A 114 15.49 14.93 4.40
C GLN A 114 15.09 13.78 3.47
N VAL A 115 15.60 13.77 2.24
CA VAL A 115 15.29 12.73 1.24
C VAL A 115 15.74 11.38 1.77
N TYR A 116 16.96 11.30 2.31
CA TYR A 116 17.48 10.09 2.94
C TYR A 116 16.58 9.57 4.08
N LEU A 117 16.07 10.45 4.94
CA LEU A 117 15.12 10.06 5.99
C LEU A 117 13.77 9.62 5.39
N THR A 118 13.29 10.30 4.36
CA THR A 118 12.05 9.94 3.68
C THR A 118 12.15 8.59 2.99
N ASP A 119 13.27 8.26 2.36
CA ASP A 119 13.47 6.96 1.69
C ASP A 119 13.47 5.79 2.67
N ILE A 120 14.10 5.96 3.85
CA ILE A 120 13.98 5.01 4.97
C ILE A 120 12.52 4.79 5.36
N LEU A 121 11.75 5.87 5.48
CA LEU A 121 10.34 5.80 5.85
C LEU A 121 9.49 5.20 4.73
N LEU A 122 9.81 5.45 3.46
CA LEU A 122 9.16 4.86 2.28
C LEU A 122 9.42 3.36 2.21
N LEU A 123 10.66 2.88 2.44
CA LEU A 123 10.96 1.45 2.54
C LEU A 123 10.11 0.77 3.62
N ARG A 124 10.02 1.41 4.79
CA ARG A 124 9.20 0.92 5.89
C ARG A 124 7.73 0.88 5.53
N GLN A 125 7.23 1.95 4.92
CA GLN A 125 5.85 2.07 4.48
C GLN A 125 5.51 0.97 3.46
N ALA A 126 6.34 0.81 2.43
CA ALA A 126 6.21 -0.23 1.40
C ALA A 126 6.10 -1.64 2.00
N SER A 127 7.03 -1.97 2.90
CA SER A 127 7.09 -3.28 3.55
C SER A 127 5.84 -3.54 4.42
N ASN A 128 5.42 -2.55 5.21
CA ASN A 128 4.23 -2.65 6.05
C ASN A 128 2.95 -2.80 5.21
N ALA A 129 2.79 -1.97 4.19
CA ALA A 129 1.63 -1.98 3.30
C ALA A 129 1.52 -3.30 2.53
N SER A 130 2.63 -3.78 1.98
CA SER A 130 2.74 -5.07 1.28
C SER A 130 2.34 -6.23 2.19
N ASN A 131 2.94 -6.33 3.39
CA ASN A 131 2.61 -7.40 4.34
C ASN A 131 1.14 -7.35 4.79
N SER A 132 0.60 -6.15 5.06
CA SER A 132 -0.81 -5.97 5.45
C SER A 132 -1.77 -6.39 4.34
N LEU A 133 -1.47 -5.98 3.10
CA LEU A 133 -2.24 -6.33 1.91
C LEU A 133 -2.27 -7.84 1.71
N ILE A 134 -1.12 -8.50 1.61
CA ILE A 134 -1.04 -9.94 1.36
C ILE A 134 -1.69 -10.75 2.49
N THR A 135 -1.57 -10.31 3.75
CA THR A 135 -2.28 -10.95 4.87
C THR A 135 -3.80 -10.84 4.69
N THR A 136 -4.29 -9.67 4.30
CA THR A 136 -5.73 -9.46 4.06
C THR A 136 -6.23 -10.29 2.88
N LEU A 137 -5.46 -10.39 1.80
CA LEU A 137 -5.79 -11.24 0.65
C LEU A 137 -5.83 -12.73 1.04
N ALA A 138 -4.93 -13.18 1.92
CA ALA A 138 -4.96 -14.54 2.46
C ALA A 138 -6.22 -14.80 3.32
N GLU A 139 -6.67 -13.82 4.12
CA GLU A 139 -7.92 -13.91 4.87
C GLU A 139 -9.14 -14.03 3.94
N LEU A 140 -9.17 -13.25 2.85
CA LEU A 140 -10.23 -13.33 1.85
C LEU A 140 -10.25 -14.71 1.17
N GLN A 141 -9.08 -15.27 0.82
CA GLN A 141 -9.00 -16.63 0.27
C GLN A 141 -9.42 -17.71 1.28
N SER A 142 -9.06 -17.54 2.55
CA SER A 142 -9.52 -18.41 3.65
C SER A 142 -11.06 -18.44 3.72
N ARG A 143 -11.73 -17.28 3.59
CA ARG A 143 -13.20 -17.21 3.54
C ARG A 143 -13.79 -17.82 2.27
N ASN A 144 -13.18 -17.58 1.12
CA ASN A 144 -13.64 -18.16 -0.14
C ASN A 144 -13.70 -19.70 -0.08
N GLN A 145 -12.69 -20.34 0.53
CA GLN A 145 -12.70 -21.79 0.76
C GLN A 145 -13.86 -22.23 1.66
N THR A 146 -14.17 -21.44 2.69
CA THR A 146 -15.36 -21.67 3.53
C THR A 146 -16.65 -21.49 2.74
N PHE A 147 -16.80 -20.43 1.94
CA PHE A 147 -17.99 -20.20 1.13
C PHE A 147 -18.23 -21.34 0.16
N GLU A 148 -17.21 -21.78 -0.55
CA GLU A 148 -17.30 -22.91 -1.47
C GLU A 148 -17.81 -24.16 -0.74
N ARG A 149 -17.22 -24.45 0.43
CA ARG A 149 -17.61 -25.60 1.26
C ARG A 149 -19.06 -25.49 1.74
N LEU A 150 -19.50 -24.32 2.20
CA LEU A 150 -20.85 -24.09 2.72
C LEU A 150 -21.90 -24.13 1.61
N LEU A 151 -21.67 -23.45 0.49
CA LEU A 151 -22.56 -23.45 -0.67
C LEU A 151 -22.79 -24.87 -1.20
N ARG A 152 -21.74 -25.69 -1.27
CA ARG A 152 -21.86 -27.09 -1.68
C ARG A 152 -22.72 -27.95 -0.73
N GLN A 153 -22.96 -27.53 0.50
CA GLN A 153 -23.85 -28.25 1.43
C GLN A 153 -25.32 -27.90 1.19
N ILE A 154 -25.62 -26.74 0.62
CA ILE A 154 -26.99 -26.24 0.41
C ILE A 154 -27.64 -26.95 -0.79
N PRO A 155 -28.84 -27.55 -0.63
CA PRO A 155 -29.58 -28.14 -1.74
C PRO A 155 -29.85 -27.11 -2.85
N GLY A 156 -29.53 -27.44 -4.10
CA GLY A 156 -29.63 -26.52 -5.25
C GLY A 156 -28.29 -25.90 -5.67
N CYS A 157 -27.34 -25.73 -4.75
CA CYS A 157 -25.98 -25.23 -5.03
C CYS A 157 -24.93 -26.34 -5.12
N GLN A 158 -25.33 -27.61 -4.92
CA GLN A 158 -24.45 -28.79 -4.95
C GLN A 158 -23.81 -29.04 -6.33
N TRP A 159 -24.60 -28.87 -7.39
CA TRP A 159 -24.24 -29.03 -8.79
C TRP A 159 -25.27 -28.29 -9.65
N MET A 160 -24.98 -27.05 -10.05
CA MET A 160 -25.75 -26.40 -11.11
C MET A 160 -25.15 -26.79 -12.46
N GLU A 161 -25.96 -27.38 -13.33
CA GLU A 161 -25.62 -27.57 -14.74
C GLU A 161 -25.69 -26.21 -15.44
N THR A 162 -24.69 -25.35 -15.22
CA THR A 162 -24.55 -23.99 -15.77
C THR A 162 -24.71 -23.94 -17.30
N HIS A 163 -24.48 -25.06 -17.98
CA HIS A 163 -24.66 -25.21 -19.42
C HIS A 163 -26.13 -25.45 -19.87
N LYS A 164 -27.07 -25.70 -18.96
CA LYS A 164 -28.50 -25.98 -19.30
C LYS A 164 -29.47 -24.85 -18.93
N ASN A 165 -29.13 -24.00 -17.97
CA ASN A 165 -29.98 -22.90 -17.52
C ASN A 165 -29.40 -21.53 -17.95
N PRO A 166 -30.23 -20.58 -18.43
CA PRO A 166 -29.74 -19.24 -18.75
C PRO A 166 -29.16 -18.56 -17.50
N ALA A 167 -28.07 -17.82 -17.67
CA ALA A 167 -27.38 -17.13 -16.58
C ALA A 167 -28.35 -16.24 -15.78
N GLN A 168 -28.30 -16.34 -14.44
CA GLN A 168 -29.15 -15.57 -13.55
C GLN A 168 -28.62 -14.14 -13.47
N LYS A 169 -29.30 -13.21 -14.15
CA LYS A 169 -29.03 -11.78 -14.01
C LYS A 169 -29.68 -11.29 -12.73
N MET A 170 -28.87 -10.80 -11.79
CA MET A 170 -29.37 -10.24 -10.53
C MET A 170 -29.58 -8.74 -10.68
N PHE A 171 -30.81 -8.32 -10.41
CA PHE A 171 -31.24 -6.92 -10.49
C PHE A 171 -31.59 -6.42 -9.09
N LYS A 172 -31.25 -5.17 -8.82
CA LYS A 172 -31.73 -4.41 -7.67
C LYS A 172 -32.34 -3.11 -8.20
N ASP A 173 -33.59 -2.83 -7.84
CA ASP A 173 -34.32 -1.62 -8.25
C ASP A 173 -34.31 -1.37 -9.77
N ASP A 174 -34.58 -2.42 -10.57
CA ASP A 174 -34.52 -2.43 -12.05
C ASP A 174 -33.13 -2.15 -12.69
N GLU A 175 -32.06 -2.05 -11.89
CA GLU A 175 -30.67 -1.97 -12.35
C GLU A 175 -29.86 -3.23 -12.02
N PRO A 176 -28.88 -3.63 -12.85
CA PRO A 176 -27.99 -4.74 -12.50
C PRO A 176 -27.16 -4.39 -11.26
N VAL A 177 -27.05 -5.31 -10.29
CA VAL A 177 -26.35 -5.08 -9.00
C VAL A 177 -24.92 -4.53 -9.18
N GLU A 178 -24.29 -4.83 -10.32
CA GLU A 178 -22.94 -4.40 -10.69
C GLU A 178 -22.82 -2.93 -11.14
N SER A 179 -23.90 -2.27 -11.57
CA SER A 179 -23.85 -0.88 -12.07
C SER A 179 -23.61 0.14 -10.96
N ASN A 180 -24.10 -0.14 -9.75
CA ASN A 180 -24.11 0.81 -8.63
C ASN A 180 -22.87 0.74 -7.72
N VAL A 181 -21.90 -0.13 -8.03
CA VAL A 181 -20.71 -0.35 -7.18
C VAL A 181 -19.79 0.88 -7.15
N GLY A 182 -19.61 1.55 -8.29
CA GLY A 182 -18.80 2.77 -8.37
C GLY A 182 -19.37 3.92 -7.52
N ASN A 183 -20.70 4.03 -7.46
CA ASN A 183 -21.40 5.02 -6.64
C ASN A 183 -21.41 4.63 -5.15
N SER A 184 -21.45 3.34 -4.82
CA SER A 184 -21.52 2.82 -3.44
C SER A 184 -20.19 2.96 -2.68
N LEU A 185 -19.05 2.74 -3.34
CA LEU A 185 -17.72 3.00 -2.75
C LEU A 185 -17.48 4.50 -2.49
N LEU A 186 -17.97 5.36 -3.39
CA LEU A 186 -17.87 6.81 -3.23
C LEU A 186 -18.82 7.38 -2.16
N THR A 187 -19.90 6.67 -1.81
CA THR A 187 -20.89 7.11 -0.81
C THR A 187 -20.70 6.50 0.58
N SER A 188 -20.01 5.36 0.69
CA SER A 188 -19.66 4.73 1.98
C SER A 188 -18.55 5.50 2.71
N GLY A 189 -17.71 6.24 1.98
CA GLY A 189 -16.73 7.17 2.53
C GLY A 189 -17.31 8.58 2.67
N ASP A 190 -17.90 8.88 3.84
CA ASP A 190 -18.19 10.23 4.33
C ASP A 190 -19.01 11.12 3.35
N ARG A 191 -20.35 11.11 3.50
CA ARG A 191 -21.29 12.01 2.80
C ARG A 191 -20.98 13.51 2.99
N ASN A 192 -19.95 13.87 3.77
CA ASN A 192 -19.43 15.22 3.98
C ASN A 192 -17.91 15.35 3.69
N ILE A 193 -17.41 14.83 2.55
CA ILE A 193 -16.10 15.26 2.06
C ILE A 193 -16.14 16.78 1.86
N SER A 194 -15.36 17.51 2.66
CA SER A 194 -15.29 18.96 2.56
C SER A 194 -14.80 19.34 1.15
N LYS A 195 -15.35 20.41 0.57
CA LYS A 195 -14.92 20.91 -0.75
C LYS A 195 -13.38 21.05 -0.83
N ALA A 196 -12.75 21.44 0.28
CA ALA A 196 -11.30 21.50 0.42
C ALA A 196 -10.60 20.14 0.23
N ARG A 197 -11.08 19.07 0.87
CA ARG A 197 -10.53 17.70 0.71
C ARG A 197 -10.69 17.21 -0.73
N TYR A 198 -11.84 17.46 -1.36
CA TYR A 198 -12.06 17.08 -2.75
C TYR A 198 -11.09 17.80 -3.71
N MET A 199 -10.97 19.12 -3.57
CA MET A 199 -10.02 19.91 -4.37
C MET A 199 -8.59 19.45 -4.15
N TRP A 200 -8.19 19.20 -2.90
CA TRP A 200 -6.87 18.68 -2.56
C TRP A 200 -6.58 17.36 -3.28
N ASN A 201 -7.48 16.40 -3.17
CA ASN A 201 -7.32 15.08 -3.80
C ASN A 201 -7.22 15.19 -5.32
N ASN A 202 -8.04 16.04 -5.94
CA ASN A 202 -8.00 16.26 -7.38
C ASN A 202 -6.69 16.93 -7.83
N THR A 203 -6.21 17.91 -7.06
CA THR A 203 -4.90 18.56 -7.31
C THR A 203 -3.76 17.55 -7.17
N CYS A 204 -3.70 16.76 -6.10
CA CYS A 204 -2.68 15.74 -5.93
C CYS A 204 -2.71 14.71 -7.08
N LYS A 205 -3.89 14.24 -7.50
CA LYS A 205 -4.02 13.34 -8.66
C LYS A 205 -3.47 13.97 -9.94
N THR A 206 -3.77 15.24 -10.19
CA THR A 206 -3.29 15.96 -11.37
C THR A 206 -1.76 16.12 -11.35
N VAL A 207 -1.21 16.52 -10.20
CA VAL A 207 0.23 16.67 -10.00
C VAL A 207 0.95 15.32 -10.15
N ALA A 208 0.43 14.26 -9.51
CA ALA A 208 0.98 12.92 -9.61
C ALA A 208 0.96 12.41 -11.05
N SER A 209 -0.14 12.61 -11.78
CA SER A 209 -0.24 12.23 -13.20
C SER A 209 0.73 13.03 -14.08
N GLY A 210 0.99 14.29 -13.75
CA GLY A 210 1.96 15.13 -14.46
C GLY A 210 3.40 14.68 -14.23
N LEU A 211 3.79 14.53 -12.95
CA LEU A 211 5.13 14.09 -12.54
C LEU A 211 5.45 12.66 -13.00
N GLY A 212 4.44 11.79 -12.97
CA GLY A 212 4.54 10.41 -13.44
C GLY A 212 4.30 10.24 -14.94
N SER A 213 4.58 11.25 -15.77
CA SER A 213 4.41 11.18 -17.23
C SER A 213 5.76 11.12 -17.96
N ILE A 214 5.79 10.57 -19.18
CA ILE A 214 7.02 10.57 -20.00
C ILE A 214 7.54 11.99 -20.27
N TRP A 215 6.63 12.97 -20.34
CA TRP A 215 6.99 14.37 -20.57
C TRP A 215 7.79 14.96 -19.40
N ALA A 216 7.47 14.57 -18.17
CA ALA A 216 8.27 14.94 -17.01
C ALA A 216 9.70 14.40 -17.13
N TYR A 217 9.88 13.17 -17.63
CA TYR A 217 11.21 12.58 -17.82
C TYR A 217 12.00 13.30 -18.90
N ILE A 218 11.35 13.62 -20.02
CA ILE A 218 11.96 14.36 -21.12
C ILE A 218 12.39 15.75 -20.64
N ILE A 219 11.51 16.49 -19.96
CA ILE A 219 11.83 17.81 -19.42
C ILE A 219 12.98 17.74 -18.41
N TYR A 220 12.95 16.74 -17.52
CA TYR A 220 14.01 16.51 -16.55
C TYR A 220 15.38 16.34 -17.23
N TRP A 221 15.49 15.40 -18.16
CA TRP A 221 16.76 15.15 -18.85
C TRP A 221 17.18 16.27 -19.80
N ILE A 222 16.24 16.97 -20.45
CA ILE A 222 16.57 18.18 -21.22
C ILE A 222 17.19 19.24 -20.31
N GLY A 223 16.63 19.45 -19.10
CA GLY A 223 17.19 20.38 -18.12
C GLY A 223 18.61 20.01 -17.71
N ILE A 224 18.86 18.73 -17.41
CA ILE A 224 20.20 18.24 -17.07
C ILE A 224 21.18 18.38 -18.25
N LEU A 225 20.78 18.00 -19.46
CA LEU A 225 21.61 18.12 -20.65
C LEU A 225 21.92 19.58 -20.99
N PHE A 226 20.95 20.48 -20.82
CA PHE A 226 21.15 21.91 -20.96
C PHE A 226 22.17 22.44 -19.95
N TRP A 227 22.05 22.04 -18.67
CA TRP A 227 23.03 22.39 -17.64
C TRP A 227 24.44 21.86 -17.95
N VAL A 228 24.57 20.63 -18.44
CA VAL A 228 25.86 20.07 -18.90
C VAL A 228 26.41 20.89 -20.08
N GLY A 229 25.55 21.27 -21.03
CA GLY A 229 25.92 22.02 -22.22
C GLY A 229 26.45 23.43 -21.95
N ILE A 230 25.99 24.09 -20.88
CA ILE A 230 26.52 25.39 -20.44
C ILE A 230 27.81 25.26 -19.60
N GLY A 231 28.15 24.06 -19.13
CA GLY A 231 29.34 23.79 -18.30
C GLY A 231 30.67 24.34 -18.86
N PRO A 232 30.98 24.20 -20.16
CA PRO A 232 32.19 24.77 -20.75
C PRO A 232 32.29 26.30 -20.63
N ILE A 233 31.16 27.01 -20.69
CA ILE A 233 31.11 28.48 -20.55
C ILE A 233 31.53 28.88 -19.13
N PHE A 234 31.15 28.08 -18.14
CA PHE A 234 31.47 28.28 -16.72
C PHE A 234 32.70 27.50 -16.25
N GLN A 235 33.49 26.96 -17.19
CA GLN A 235 34.71 26.17 -16.94
C GLN A 235 34.52 24.99 -15.96
N PHE A 236 33.31 24.43 -15.89
CA PHE A 236 32.95 23.39 -14.92
C PHE A 236 33.28 23.75 -13.47
N SER A 237 33.11 25.03 -13.10
CA SER A 237 33.38 25.54 -11.75
C SER A 237 32.49 24.93 -10.66
N ASP A 238 32.92 25.04 -9.40
CA ASP A 238 32.15 24.54 -8.25
C ASP A 238 30.79 25.28 -8.14
N THR A 239 30.75 26.60 -8.38
CA THR A 239 29.48 27.37 -8.43
C THR A 239 28.52 26.86 -9.51
N TRP A 240 29.03 26.42 -10.67
CA TRP A 240 28.20 25.82 -11.72
C TRP A 240 27.57 24.49 -11.28
N GLN A 241 28.29 23.68 -10.50
CA GLN A 241 27.74 22.45 -9.90
C GLN A 241 26.70 22.77 -8.83
N LEU A 242 26.94 23.82 -8.05
CA LEU A 242 26.08 24.22 -6.94
C LEU A 242 24.69 24.68 -7.41
N TYR A 243 24.59 25.32 -8.58
CA TYR A 243 23.31 25.71 -9.18
C TYR A 243 22.42 24.51 -9.49
N VAL A 244 22.95 23.47 -10.15
CA VAL A 244 22.13 22.28 -10.44
C VAL A 244 21.78 21.55 -9.16
N ASN A 245 22.71 21.49 -8.21
CA ASN A 245 22.50 20.85 -6.93
C ASN A 245 21.40 21.50 -6.11
N THR A 246 21.35 22.84 -6.10
CA THR A 246 20.27 23.57 -5.42
C THR A 246 18.92 23.30 -6.09
N ALA A 247 18.89 23.28 -7.43
CA ALA A 247 17.67 22.98 -8.18
C ALA A 247 17.19 21.53 -7.94
N THR A 248 18.09 20.55 -7.97
CA THR A 248 17.76 19.15 -7.70
C THR A 248 17.39 18.93 -6.24
N ALA A 249 18.04 19.60 -5.28
CA ALA A 249 17.69 19.55 -3.87
C ALA A 249 16.24 19.96 -3.60
N VAL A 250 15.80 21.09 -4.19
CA VAL A 250 14.41 21.55 -4.09
C VAL A 250 13.46 20.55 -4.75
N ALA A 251 13.82 20.06 -5.94
CA ALA A 251 13.01 19.08 -6.66
C ALA A 251 12.84 17.78 -5.86
N LEU A 252 13.94 17.23 -5.32
CA LEU A 252 13.99 16.05 -4.47
C LEU A 252 13.16 16.23 -3.19
N THR A 253 13.28 17.37 -2.54
CA THR A 253 12.51 17.67 -1.33
C THR A 253 11.01 17.66 -1.61
N PHE A 254 10.62 18.28 -2.72
CA PHE A 254 9.23 18.27 -3.16
C PHE A 254 8.76 16.86 -3.53
N THR A 255 9.47 16.16 -4.42
CA THR A 255 9.02 14.87 -4.96
C THR A 255 9.01 13.76 -3.90
N SER A 256 9.98 13.72 -2.99
CA SER A 256 10.04 12.72 -1.92
C SER A 256 8.89 12.86 -0.93
N VAL A 257 8.65 14.08 -0.39
CA VAL A 257 7.56 14.33 0.55
C VAL A 257 6.20 14.22 -0.14
N PHE A 258 6.10 14.64 -1.40
CA PHE A 258 4.89 14.44 -2.21
C PHE A 258 4.59 12.96 -2.42
N LEU A 259 5.59 12.16 -2.80
CA LEU A 259 5.47 10.72 -2.97
C LEU A 259 5.00 10.05 -1.67
N GLN A 260 5.60 10.40 -0.54
CA GLN A 260 5.19 9.87 0.77
C GLN A 260 3.74 10.23 1.11
N ASN A 261 3.32 11.45 0.79
CA ASN A 261 1.94 11.88 1.02
C ASN A 261 0.92 11.14 0.15
N ILE A 262 1.18 11.03 -1.16
CA ILE A 262 0.24 10.32 -2.05
C ILE A 262 0.16 8.84 -1.71
N GLN A 263 1.28 8.20 -1.36
CA GLN A 263 1.30 6.79 -0.98
C GLN A 263 0.48 6.54 0.28
N GLN A 264 0.69 7.34 1.33
CA GLN A 264 -0.07 7.21 2.57
C GLN A 264 -1.57 7.37 2.32
N GLN A 265 -1.96 8.35 1.50
CA GLN A 265 -3.35 8.55 1.14
C GLN A 265 -3.94 7.35 0.38
N GLN A 266 -3.19 6.76 -0.56
CA GLN A 266 -3.67 5.58 -1.29
C GLN A 266 -3.78 4.35 -0.39
N GLU A 267 -2.84 4.17 0.54
CA GLU A 267 -2.87 3.08 1.51
C GLU A 267 -4.08 3.19 2.46
N ASP A 268 -4.40 4.39 2.94
CA ASP A 268 -5.59 4.61 3.78
C ASP A 268 -6.88 4.30 2.98
N ASN A 269 -6.97 4.72 1.71
CA ASN A 269 -8.12 4.40 0.86
C ASN A 269 -8.24 2.90 0.59
N LEU A 270 -7.10 2.24 0.33
CA LEU A 270 -7.00 0.81 0.10
C LEU A 270 -7.46 0.01 1.32
N GLU A 271 -7.00 0.39 2.50
CA GLU A 271 -7.38 -0.24 3.76
C GLU A 271 -8.89 -0.14 4.00
N GLN A 272 -9.48 1.03 3.75
CA GLN A 272 -10.94 1.23 3.86
C GLN A 272 -11.72 0.34 2.88
N CYS A 273 -11.27 0.24 1.62
CA CYS A 273 -11.90 -0.61 0.63
C CYS A 273 -11.85 -2.10 1.02
N LEU A 274 -10.69 -2.56 1.50
CA LEU A 274 -10.50 -3.93 1.97
C LEU A 274 -11.35 -4.23 3.21
N GLU A 275 -11.43 -3.29 4.15
CA GLU A 275 -12.29 -3.43 5.33
C GLU A 275 -13.76 -3.56 4.93
N TYR A 276 -14.21 -2.77 3.96
CA TYR A 276 -15.57 -2.88 3.44
C TYR A 276 -15.82 -4.26 2.80
N ALA A 277 -14.89 -4.76 1.99
CA ALA A 277 -14.99 -6.10 1.41
C ALA A 277 -15.03 -7.20 2.48
N LEU A 278 -14.16 -7.12 3.50
CA LEU A 278 -14.16 -8.04 4.64
C LEU A 278 -15.46 -7.98 5.45
N ARG A 279 -16.10 -6.81 5.54
CA ARG A 279 -17.38 -6.65 6.22
C ARG A 279 -18.49 -7.36 5.47
N VAL A 280 -18.57 -7.17 4.15
CA VAL A 280 -19.51 -7.90 3.29
C VAL A 280 -19.30 -9.41 3.42
N ASP A 281 -18.06 -9.87 3.35
CA ASP A 281 -17.74 -11.30 3.52
C ASP A 281 -18.13 -11.87 4.88
N SER A 282 -18.01 -11.08 5.95
CA SER A 282 -18.41 -11.53 7.28
C SER A 282 -19.91 -11.79 7.36
N GLU A 283 -20.72 -10.93 6.72
CA GLU A 283 -22.17 -11.10 6.66
C GLU A 283 -22.56 -12.33 5.83
N VAL A 284 -21.94 -12.50 4.66
CA VAL A 284 -22.13 -13.69 3.82
C VAL A 284 -21.79 -14.96 4.58
N GLU A 285 -20.65 -14.98 5.27
CA GLU A 285 -20.20 -16.11 6.07
C GLU A 285 -21.23 -16.48 7.14
N TRP A 286 -21.72 -15.48 7.87
CA TRP A 286 -22.67 -15.67 8.95
C TRP A 286 -23.96 -16.32 8.44
N ARG A 287 -24.56 -15.78 7.38
CA ARG A 287 -25.81 -16.31 6.79
C ARG A 287 -25.63 -17.72 6.23
N LEU A 288 -24.55 -17.97 5.50
CA LEU A 288 -24.27 -19.30 4.95
C LEU A 288 -24.11 -20.34 6.04
N ARG A 289 -23.47 -19.99 7.17
CA ARG A 289 -23.31 -20.90 8.30
C ARG A 289 -24.62 -21.20 9.01
N GLU A 290 -25.53 -20.22 9.09
CA GLU A 290 -26.87 -20.42 9.64
C GLU A 290 -27.70 -21.37 8.76
N ILE A 291 -27.68 -21.18 7.43
CA ILE A 291 -28.41 -22.02 6.47
C ILE A 291 -27.83 -23.45 6.43
N ALA A 292 -26.50 -23.57 6.35
CA ALA A 292 -25.82 -24.87 6.27
C ALA A 292 -25.70 -25.58 7.63
N ASN A 293 -25.98 -24.89 8.75
CA ASN A 293 -25.79 -25.37 10.11
C ASN A 293 -24.35 -25.89 10.37
N ASP A 294 -23.36 -25.14 9.88
CA ASP A 294 -21.93 -25.49 9.93
C ASP A 294 -21.11 -24.45 10.70
N TYR A 295 -20.57 -24.88 11.85
CA TYR A 295 -19.80 -24.03 12.75
C TYR A 295 -18.30 -24.36 12.77
N GLN A 296 -17.77 -25.02 11.74
CA GLN A 296 -16.33 -25.30 11.66
C GLN A 296 -15.53 -24.02 11.42
N PRO A 297 -14.37 -23.82 12.07
CA PRO A 297 -13.56 -22.63 11.86
C PRO A 297 -13.05 -22.54 10.43
N ASN A 298 -12.78 -21.31 9.98
CA ASN A 298 -12.19 -21.05 8.67
C ASN A 298 -10.80 -21.70 8.56
N PRO A 299 -10.46 -22.28 7.40
CA PRO A 299 -9.17 -22.92 7.21
C PRO A 299 -8.04 -21.89 7.20
N ILE A 300 -6.85 -22.31 7.61
CA ILE A 300 -5.65 -21.49 7.44
C ILE A 300 -5.27 -21.51 5.96
N PHE A 301 -5.19 -20.33 5.37
CA PHE A 301 -4.68 -20.13 4.01
C PHE A 301 -3.20 -19.74 4.07
N GLU A 302 -2.35 -20.47 3.33
CA GLU A 302 -0.91 -20.23 3.29
C GLU A 302 -0.50 -19.69 1.92
N ILE A 303 0.03 -18.47 1.91
CA ILE A 303 0.72 -17.90 0.76
C ILE A 303 2.21 -18.26 0.89
N PRO A 304 2.75 -19.10 -0.01
CA PRO A 304 4.14 -19.52 0.08
C PRO A 304 5.08 -18.33 -0.15
N ALA A 305 6.18 -18.29 0.60
CA ALA A 305 7.22 -17.29 0.38
C ALA A 305 7.83 -17.46 -1.03
N PRO A 306 8.04 -16.37 -1.79
CA PRO A 306 8.60 -16.44 -3.12
C PRO A 306 10.02 -17.00 -3.08
N LYS A 307 10.38 -17.82 -4.08
CA LYS A 307 11.76 -18.29 -4.26
C LYS A 307 12.60 -17.15 -4.83
N ILE A 308 13.46 -16.57 -4.01
CA ILE A 308 14.27 -15.41 -4.37
C ILE A 308 15.73 -15.81 -4.63
N SER A 309 16.40 -15.08 -5.53
CA SER A 309 17.83 -15.27 -5.76
C SER A 309 18.65 -14.77 -4.56
N TRP A 310 19.94 -15.14 -4.51
CA TRP A 310 20.82 -14.65 -3.45
C TRP A 310 21.07 -13.13 -3.55
N ILE A 311 21.00 -12.56 -4.76
CA ILE A 311 21.12 -11.11 -5.00
C ILE A 311 19.88 -10.41 -4.45
N ASP A 312 18.69 -10.89 -4.80
CA ASP A 312 17.42 -10.37 -4.27
C ASP A 312 17.38 -10.48 -2.74
N ARG A 313 17.94 -11.56 -2.18
CA ARG A 313 18.07 -11.71 -0.73
C ARG A 313 18.99 -10.65 -0.12
N ALA A 314 20.09 -10.27 -0.78
CA ALA A 314 20.96 -9.20 -0.31
C ALA A 314 20.27 -7.84 -0.39
N ILE A 315 19.50 -7.58 -1.44
CA ILE A 315 18.66 -6.38 -1.60
C ILE A 315 17.61 -6.32 -0.49
N ASP A 316 16.91 -7.41 -0.22
CA ASP A 316 15.92 -7.50 0.86
C ASP A 316 16.56 -7.24 2.23
N ILE A 317 17.77 -7.78 2.49
CA ILE A 317 18.51 -7.49 3.73
C ILE A 317 18.82 -6.00 3.86
N PHE A 318 19.25 -5.35 2.79
CA PHE A 318 19.52 -3.91 2.80
C PHE A 318 18.23 -3.13 3.10
N ALA A 319 17.14 -3.44 2.39
CA ALA A 319 15.84 -2.82 2.58
C ALA A 319 15.30 -3.00 4.01
N ASP A 320 15.42 -4.22 4.57
CA ASP A 320 15.01 -4.53 5.95
C ASP A 320 15.84 -3.74 6.95
N VAL A 321 17.18 -3.69 6.77
CA VAL A 321 18.07 -2.92 7.64
C VAL A 321 17.68 -1.45 7.62
N MET A 322 17.55 -0.86 6.43
CA MET A 322 17.28 0.55 6.24
C MET A 322 15.88 0.94 6.72
N GLY A 323 14.84 0.16 6.40
CA GLY A 323 13.44 0.40 6.81
C GLY A 323 13.11 -0.03 8.26
N SER A 324 14.02 -0.70 8.95
CA SER A 324 13.86 -1.07 10.36
C SER A 324 14.36 0.03 11.32
N GLY A 325 14.19 -0.19 12.62
CA GLY A 325 14.80 0.69 13.64
C GLY A 325 16.33 0.69 13.61
N VAL A 326 16.97 -0.28 12.95
CA VAL A 326 18.43 -0.34 12.79
C VAL A 326 18.91 0.77 11.85
N GLY A 327 18.24 0.99 10.73
CA GLY A 327 18.54 2.08 9.80
C GLY A 327 18.51 3.43 10.50
N LEU A 328 17.44 3.71 11.26
CA LEU A 328 17.32 4.93 12.06
C LEU A 328 18.41 5.06 13.13
N LEU A 329 18.81 3.97 13.77
CA LEU A 329 19.92 3.98 14.72
C LEU A 329 21.24 4.31 14.03
N ILE A 330 21.50 3.73 12.85
CA ILE A 330 22.67 4.05 12.03
C ILE A 330 22.66 5.54 11.66
N THR A 331 21.53 6.05 11.18
CA THR A 331 21.36 7.47 10.87
C THR A 331 21.67 8.35 12.08
N LEU A 332 21.10 8.03 13.25
CA LEU A 332 21.32 8.78 14.48
C LEU A 332 22.81 8.80 14.87
N ILE A 333 23.49 7.65 14.81
CA ILE A 333 24.92 7.54 15.11
C ILE A 333 25.74 8.38 14.15
N VAL A 334 25.46 8.30 12.85
CA VAL A 334 26.16 9.08 11.82
C VAL A 334 25.93 10.57 12.03
N THR A 335 24.71 11.01 12.31
CA THR A 335 24.39 12.42 12.60
C THR A 335 25.12 12.91 13.85
N ILE A 336 25.15 12.13 14.93
CA ILE A 336 25.89 12.48 16.15
C ILE A 336 27.40 12.61 15.86
N ALA A 337 27.97 11.65 15.12
CA ALA A 337 29.37 11.70 14.73
C ALA A 337 29.68 12.92 13.86
N TRP A 338 28.83 13.23 12.89
CA TRP A 338 28.95 14.41 12.04
C TRP A 338 28.91 15.72 12.83
N ILE A 339 27.97 15.86 13.77
CA ILE A 339 27.89 17.04 14.67
C ILE A 339 29.16 17.14 15.53
N ALA A 340 29.67 16.01 16.04
CA ALA A 340 30.88 15.98 16.86
C ALA A 340 32.15 16.40 16.10
N VAL A 341 32.20 16.18 14.78
CA VAL A 341 33.30 16.66 13.91
C VAL A 341 33.18 18.17 13.61
N GLY A 342 32.00 18.76 13.75
CA GLY A 342 31.71 20.18 13.47
C GLY A 342 32.67 21.18 14.13
N PRO A 343 32.93 21.09 15.44
CA PRO A 343 33.88 21.98 16.11
C PRO A 343 35.30 21.92 15.54
N VAL A 344 35.76 20.74 15.10
CA VAL A 344 37.10 20.55 14.53
C VAL A 344 37.21 21.24 13.16
N LEU A 345 36.14 21.15 12.37
CA LEU A 345 36.05 21.77 11.04
C LEU A 345 35.49 23.20 11.06
N LYS A 346 35.23 23.76 12.25
CA LYS A 346 34.64 25.10 12.45
C LYS A 346 33.32 25.32 11.71
N PHE A 347 32.56 24.25 11.48
CA PHE A 347 31.28 24.30 10.75
C PHE A 347 31.38 24.98 9.37
N ASN A 348 32.49 24.79 8.66
CA ASN A 348 32.71 25.34 7.32
C ASN A 348 31.98 24.52 6.23
N ASP A 349 32.11 24.93 4.97
CA ASP A 349 31.45 24.28 3.84
C ASP A 349 31.84 22.79 3.69
N ASN A 350 33.11 22.45 3.95
CA ASN A 350 33.58 21.06 3.98
C ASN A 350 32.86 20.22 5.04
N TRP A 351 32.51 20.78 6.21
CA TRP A 351 31.74 20.08 7.22
C TRP A 351 30.32 19.74 6.72
N TRP A 352 29.67 20.67 6.02
CA TRP A 352 28.36 20.43 5.42
C TRP A 352 28.42 19.37 4.31
N LEU A 353 29.44 19.42 3.45
CA LEU A 353 29.56 18.50 2.31
C LEU A 353 29.81 17.04 2.71
N ILE A 354 30.41 16.78 3.88
CA ILE A 354 30.63 15.41 4.37
C ILE A 354 29.29 14.67 4.56
N ILE A 355 28.31 15.32 5.21
CA ILE A 355 27.02 14.67 5.45
C ILE A 355 26.25 14.48 4.14
N GLY A 356 26.26 15.48 3.25
CA GLY A 356 25.62 15.36 1.93
C GLY A 356 26.20 14.25 1.09
N THR A 357 27.52 14.08 1.11
CA THR A 357 28.20 12.98 0.41
C THR A 357 27.73 11.63 0.96
N PHE A 358 27.65 11.48 2.28
CA PHE A 358 27.11 10.25 2.88
C PHE A 358 25.65 10.01 2.47
N THR A 359 24.77 10.99 2.68
CA THR A 359 23.33 10.83 2.41
C THR A 359 23.05 10.63 0.93
N GLY A 360 23.74 11.34 0.03
CA GLY A 360 23.55 11.22 -1.41
C GLY A 360 24.05 9.88 -1.98
N LEU A 361 25.18 9.36 -1.50
CA LEU A 361 25.67 8.05 -1.93
C LEU A 361 24.77 6.91 -1.44
N VAL A 362 24.25 7.00 -0.21
CA VAL A 362 23.33 5.98 0.33
C VAL A 362 21.96 6.09 -0.34
N GLY A 363 21.40 7.30 -0.44
CA GLY A 363 20.11 7.56 -1.11
C GLY A 363 20.11 7.12 -2.57
N PHE A 364 21.24 7.28 -3.28
CA PHE A 364 21.40 6.73 -4.63
C PHE A 364 21.24 5.22 -4.71
N ILE A 365 21.85 4.46 -3.78
CA ILE A 365 21.65 3.01 -3.71
C ILE A 365 20.20 2.70 -3.32
N ASP A 366 19.69 3.43 -2.33
CA ASP A 366 18.37 3.22 -1.78
C ASP A 366 17.26 3.42 -2.81
N GLY A 367 17.34 4.44 -3.66
CA GLY A 367 16.38 4.66 -4.74
C GLY A 367 16.23 3.45 -5.69
N PHE A 368 17.33 2.75 -5.99
CA PHE A 368 17.27 1.51 -6.79
C PHE A 368 16.73 0.33 -5.99
N VAL A 369 17.12 0.19 -4.73
CA VAL A 369 16.62 -0.87 -3.84
C VAL A 369 15.11 -0.71 -3.64
N LEU A 370 14.65 0.49 -3.30
CA LEU A 370 13.26 0.87 -3.17
C LEU A 370 12.49 0.50 -4.43
N ARG A 371 12.98 0.89 -5.63
CA ARG A 371 12.31 0.54 -6.89
C ARG A 371 12.22 -0.98 -7.11
N ASN A 372 13.29 -1.74 -6.84
CA ASN A 372 13.31 -3.20 -6.97
C ASN A 372 12.32 -3.88 -6.03
N VAL A 373 12.33 -3.49 -4.74
CA VAL A 373 11.44 -4.05 -3.72
C VAL A 373 9.97 -3.76 -4.08
N TYR A 374 9.63 -2.51 -4.42
CA TYR A 374 8.28 -2.16 -4.84
C TYR A 374 7.82 -2.97 -6.05
N HIS A 375 8.67 -3.11 -7.07
CA HIS A 375 8.32 -3.86 -8.28
C HIS A 375 8.05 -5.34 -8.00
N ARG A 376 8.83 -5.95 -7.10
CA ARG A 376 8.63 -7.35 -6.70
C ARG A 376 7.36 -7.52 -5.86
N ASP A 377 7.11 -6.62 -4.92
CA ASP A 377 5.94 -6.68 -4.06
C ASP A 377 4.64 -6.42 -4.85
N GLU A 378 4.66 -5.51 -5.83
CA GLU A 378 3.53 -5.25 -6.74
C GLU A 378 3.16 -6.50 -7.55
N LYS A 379 4.16 -7.22 -8.09
CA LYS A 379 3.91 -8.48 -8.81
C LYS A 379 3.28 -9.55 -7.94
N VAL A 380 3.74 -9.69 -6.70
CA VAL A 380 3.17 -10.65 -5.75
C VAL A 380 1.72 -10.30 -5.45
N ALA A 381 1.40 -9.01 -5.29
CA ALA A 381 0.04 -8.55 -5.07
C ALA A 381 -0.86 -8.80 -6.29
N GLU A 382 -0.40 -8.47 -7.51
CA GLU A 382 -1.12 -8.73 -8.78
C GLU A 382 -1.46 -10.22 -8.91
N GLU A 383 -0.48 -11.11 -8.68
CA GLU A 383 -0.70 -12.57 -8.69
C GLU A 383 -1.73 -13.03 -7.63
N GLN A 384 -1.81 -12.37 -6.46
CA GLN A 384 -2.80 -12.75 -5.44
C GLN A 384 -4.21 -12.23 -5.78
N PHE A 385 -4.32 -11.04 -6.39
CA PHE A 385 -5.60 -10.54 -6.89
C PHE A 385 -6.17 -11.45 -7.98
N GLU A 386 -5.34 -11.87 -8.93
CA GLU A 386 -5.73 -12.82 -9.98
C GLU A 386 -6.27 -14.13 -9.38
N LYS A 387 -5.57 -14.72 -8.42
CA LYS A 387 -6.04 -15.94 -7.72
C LYS A 387 -7.33 -15.74 -6.93
N ILE A 388 -7.55 -14.56 -6.36
CA ILE A 388 -8.82 -14.24 -5.68
C ILE A 388 -9.94 -14.15 -6.71
N ALA A 389 -9.73 -13.44 -7.82
CA ALA A 389 -10.70 -13.32 -8.89
C ALA A 389 -11.07 -14.70 -9.46
N GLU A 390 -10.10 -15.56 -9.75
CA GLU A 390 -10.36 -16.95 -10.16
C GLU A 390 -11.16 -17.73 -9.11
N SER A 391 -10.87 -17.52 -7.83
CA SER A 391 -11.63 -18.17 -6.76
C SER A 391 -13.05 -17.65 -6.64
N ASP A 392 -13.27 -16.36 -6.88
CA ASP A 392 -14.58 -15.72 -6.86
C ASP A 392 -15.43 -16.13 -8.05
N ASP A 393 -14.84 -16.21 -9.24
CA ASP A 393 -15.48 -16.73 -10.45
C ASP A 393 -16.01 -18.15 -10.23
N ARG A 394 -15.21 -19.02 -9.61
CA ARG A 394 -15.67 -20.37 -9.24
C ARG A 394 -16.86 -20.36 -8.28
N LEU A 395 -16.93 -19.39 -7.36
CA LEU A 395 -18.09 -19.26 -6.47
C LEU A 395 -19.33 -18.82 -7.26
N LEU A 396 -19.21 -17.83 -8.15
CA LEU A 396 -20.33 -17.38 -8.99
C LEU A 396 -20.80 -18.44 -9.98
N ASP A 397 -19.87 -19.23 -10.53
CA ASP A 397 -20.18 -20.37 -11.40
C ASP A 397 -21.03 -21.43 -10.70
N LEU A 398 -20.76 -21.72 -9.42
CA LEU A 398 -21.62 -22.62 -8.62
C LEU A 398 -23.07 -22.11 -8.51
N LEU A 399 -23.27 -20.80 -8.68
CA LEU A 399 -24.54 -20.12 -8.58
C LEU A 399 -25.15 -19.76 -9.94
N ASN A 400 -24.50 -20.11 -11.07
CA ASN A 400 -24.88 -19.70 -12.44
C ASN A 400 -25.10 -18.18 -12.57
N ILE A 401 -24.32 -17.39 -11.83
CA ILE A 401 -24.27 -15.93 -11.93
C ILE A 401 -23.16 -15.61 -12.93
N PRO A 402 -23.42 -14.81 -13.98
CA PRO A 402 -22.38 -14.45 -14.93
C PRO A 402 -21.27 -13.67 -14.21
N SER A 403 -20.02 -14.01 -14.48
CA SER A 403 -18.90 -13.25 -13.93
C SER A 403 -18.95 -11.80 -14.44
N PRO A 404 -18.83 -10.80 -13.55
CA PRO A 404 -18.72 -9.39 -13.93
C PRO A 404 -17.39 -9.08 -14.64
N TYR A 405 -16.47 -10.05 -14.74
CA TYR A 405 -15.10 -9.83 -15.17
C TYR A 405 -14.99 -9.66 -16.69
N GLN A 406 -14.51 -8.49 -17.11
CA GLN A 406 -13.88 -8.29 -18.39
C GLN A 406 -12.38 -8.06 -18.12
N THR A 407 -11.53 -8.94 -18.67
CA THR A 407 -10.07 -8.71 -18.67
C THR A 407 -9.79 -7.27 -19.10
N PRO A 408 -9.15 -6.45 -18.25
CA PRO A 408 -8.87 -5.07 -18.61
C PRO A 408 -8.00 -5.05 -19.86
N THR A 409 -8.58 -4.61 -20.97
CA THR A 409 -7.82 -4.37 -22.20
C THR A 409 -7.04 -3.08 -22.01
N LYS A 410 -5.84 -3.15 -21.40
CA LYS A 410 -4.96 -1.98 -21.20
C LYS A 410 -4.73 -1.27 -22.55
N PRO A 411 -5.30 -0.07 -22.80
CA PRO A 411 -4.93 0.70 -23.98
C PRO A 411 -3.52 1.26 -23.74
N ARG A 412 -2.52 0.63 -24.35
CA ARG A 412 -1.10 1.00 -24.15
C ARG A 412 -0.72 2.14 -25.09
N ASN A 413 -0.95 3.37 -24.64
CA ASN A 413 -0.33 4.55 -25.25
C ASN A 413 1.20 4.42 -25.22
N PHE A 414 1.89 4.92 -26.26
CA PHE A 414 3.35 4.87 -26.36
C PHE A 414 4.04 5.49 -25.13
N SER A 415 3.51 6.62 -24.64
CA SER A 415 3.97 7.30 -23.42
C SER A 415 4.06 6.35 -22.23
N THR A 416 2.95 5.67 -21.90
CA THR A 416 2.85 4.74 -20.77
C THR A 416 3.78 3.53 -20.93
N ARG A 417 3.99 3.06 -22.17
CA ARG A 417 4.87 1.93 -22.44
C ARG A 417 6.35 2.29 -22.27
N ALA A 418 6.78 3.42 -22.83
CA ALA A 418 8.17 3.87 -22.75
C ALA A 418 8.57 4.15 -21.30
N SER A 419 7.66 4.75 -20.56
CA SER A 419 7.90 5.14 -19.18
C SER A 419 7.86 3.94 -18.22
N ALA A 420 6.94 3.00 -18.42
CA ALA A 420 6.94 1.70 -17.72
C ALA A 420 8.23 0.91 -17.99
N ALA A 421 8.73 0.89 -19.25
CA ALA A 421 9.98 0.23 -19.58
C ALA A 421 11.19 0.82 -18.84
N ALA A 422 11.25 2.15 -18.68
CA ALA A 422 12.27 2.80 -17.86
C ALA A 422 12.17 2.37 -16.38
N GLY A 423 10.94 2.31 -15.85
CA GLY A 423 10.69 1.85 -14.48
C GLY A 423 11.00 0.37 -14.25
N GLU A 424 10.79 -0.49 -15.24
CA GLU A 424 11.17 -1.91 -15.20
C GLU A 424 12.69 -2.09 -15.24
N PHE A 425 13.39 -1.31 -16.07
CA PHE A 425 14.86 -1.33 -16.13
C PHE A 425 15.48 -0.96 -14.78
N CYS A 426 15.03 0.14 -14.16
CA CYS A 426 15.52 0.57 -12.85
C CYS A 426 15.15 -0.40 -11.70
N ALA A 427 14.17 -1.28 -11.91
CA ALA A 427 13.78 -2.31 -10.95
C ALA A 427 14.61 -3.60 -11.04
N LEU A 428 15.50 -3.74 -12.04
CA LEU A 428 16.29 -4.96 -12.19
C LEU A 428 17.31 -5.10 -11.05
N SER A 429 17.41 -6.28 -10.46
CA SER A 429 18.36 -6.57 -9.37
C SER A 429 19.83 -6.34 -9.77
N GLY A 430 20.16 -6.56 -11.05
CA GLY A 430 21.49 -6.25 -11.59
C GLY A 430 21.81 -4.75 -11.59
N VAL A 431 20.81 -3.88 -11.75
CA VAL A 431 20.99 -2.42 -11.70
C VAL A 431 21.25 -1.95 -10.26
N CYS A 432 20.60 -2.56 -9.26
CA CYS A 432 20.92 -2.31 -7.84
C CYS A 432 22.37 -2.69 -7.50
N VAL A 433 22.90 -3.79 -8.05
CA VAL A 433 24.31 -4.17 -7.83
C VAL A 433 25.25 -3.21 -8.58
N ALA A 434 24.87 -2.79 -9.79
CA ALA A 434 25.64 -1.82 -10.55
C ALA A 434 25.73 -0.46 -9.85
N SER A 435 24.66 -0.01 -9.17
CA SER A 435 24.66 1.26 -8.42
C SER A 435 25.68 1.25 -7.28
N VAL A 436 25.83 0.13 -6.57
CA VAL A 436 26.89 -0.05 -5.56
C VAL A 436 28.28 0.07 -6.20
N GLY A 437 28.48 -0.53 -7.39
CA GLY A 437 29.72 -0.38 -8.16
C GLY A 437 30.03 1.07 -8.54
N VAL A 438 29.00 1.84 -8.93
CA VAL A 438 29.13 3.28 -9.22
C VAL A 438 29.55 4.05 -7.97
N VAL A 439 28.95 3.77 -6.80
CA VAL A 439 29.34 4.41 -5.54
C VAL A 439 30.81 4.15 -5.20
N PHE A 440 31.29 2.92 -5.36
CA PHE A 440 32.73 2.62 -5.14
C PHE A 440 33.63 3.38 -6.12
N ALA A 441 33.23 3.52 -7.39
CA ALA A 441 33.98 4.28 -8.38
C ALA A 441 34.02 5.78 -8.04
N LEU A 442 32.91 6.36 -7.57
CA LEU A 442 32.83 7.75 -7.11
C LEU A 442 33.74 7.97 -5.89
N LEU A 443 33.68 7.08 -4.89
CA LEU A 443 34.52 7.15 -3.69
C LEU A 443 36.02 7.03 -4.01
N ALA A 444 36.39 6.14 -4.94
CA ALA A 444 37.75 6.01 -5.41
C ALA A 444 38.23 7.31 -6.10
N THR A 445 37.38 7.90 -6.95
CA THR A 445 37.67 9.16 -7.64
C THR A 445 37.83 10.32 -6.66
N ALA A 446 36.93 10.47 -5.69
CA ALA A 446 37.04 11.48 -4.64
C ALA A 446 38.30 11.30 -3.78
N SER A 447 38.67 10.04 -3.49
CA SER A 447 39.91 9.74 -2.76
C SER A 447 41.16 10.13 -3.55
N ILE A 448 41.18 9.90 -4.87
CA ILE A 448 42.25 10.37 -5.76
C ILE A 448 42.34 11.91 -5.74
N MET A 449 41.19 12.59 -5.70
CA MET A 449 41.07 14.04 -5.57
C MET A 449 41.33 14.57 -4.14
N LYS A 450 41.77 13.71 -3.22
CA LYS A 450 42.06 14.04 -1.81
C LYS A 450 40.89 14.69 -1.08
N TRP A 451 39.66 14.29 -1.41
CA TRP A 451 38.44 14.82 -0.80
C TRP A 451 38.32 16.35 -0.89
N SER A 452 38.81 16.95 -1.99
CA SER A 452 38.55 18.35 -2.31
C SER A 452 37.06 18.63 -2.43
N GLU A 453 36.67 19.91 -2.36
CA GLU A 453 35.28 20.35 -2.58
C GLU A 453 34.74 19.81 -3.90
N THR A 454 35.48 19.95 -5.00
CA THR A 454 35.14 19.37 -6.30
C THR A 454 34.99 17.84 -6.25
N GLY A 455 35.83 17.13 -5.50
CA GLY A 455 35.73 15.67 -5.34
C GLY A 455 34.49 15.24 -4.56
N GLN A 456 34.08 16.01 -3.55
CA GLN A 456 32.84 15.79 -2.79
C GLN A 456 31.60 16.12 -3.62
N LEU A 457 31.60 17.25 -4.35
CA LEU A 457 30.53 17.63 -5.26
C LEU A 457 30.37 16.64 -6.42
N LEU A 458 31.45 16.01 -6.88
CA LEU A 458 31.41 14.94 -7.88
C LEU A 458 30.75 13.66 -7.36
N CYS A 459 30.84 13.38 -6.06
CA CYS A 459 30.09 12.29 -5.44
C CYS A 459 28.61 12.62 -5.29
N ASN A 460 28.27 13.89 -5.05
CA ASN A 460 26.93 14.32 -4.69
C ASN A 460 26.04 14.66 -5.91
N THR A 461 26.59 15.43 -6.86
CA THR A 461 25.81 15.96 -8.00
C THR A 461 25.22 14.85 -8.88
N PRO A 462 25.99 13.85 -9.34
CA PRO A 462 25.44 12.79 -10.18
C PRO A 462 24.44 11.90 -9.43
N THR A 463 24.69 11.63 -8.14
CA THR A 463 23.79 10.80 -7.33
C THR A 463 22.45 11.48 -7.12
N MET A 464 22.44 12.77 -6.75
CA MET A 464 21.20 13.55 -6.57
C MET A 464 20.39 13.65 -7.86
N ILE A 465 21.07 13.84 -9.01
CA ILE A 465 20.39 13.87 -10.32
C ILE A 465 19.71 12.52 -10.61
N ILE A 466 20.38 11.40 -10.36
CA ILE A 466 19.80 10.09 -10.64
C ILE A 466 18.69 9.75 -9.63
N GLU A 467 18.89 10.06 -8.35
CA GLU A 467 17.88 9.91 -7.30
C GLU A 467 16.61 10.72 -7.62
N GLY A 468 16.77 11.97 -8.10
CA GLY A 468 15.63 12.80 -8.52
C GLY A 468 14.86 12.18 -9.67
N PHE A 469 15.57 11.55 -10.61
CA PHE A 469 14.93 10.81 -11.69
C PHE A 469 14.24 9.53 -11.19
N LEU A 470 14.84 8.79 -10.24
CA LEU A 470 14.26 7.60 -9.64
C LEU A 470 12.96 7.92 -8.87
N LEU A 471 12.88 9.05 -8.18
CA LEU A 471 11.63 9.47 -7.52
C LEU A 471 10.50 9.73 -8.54
N LEU A 472 10.81 10.32 -9.71
CA LEU A 472 9.83 10.48 -10.78
C LEU A 472 9.39 9.12 -11.37
N ILE A 473 10.32 8.16 -11.45
CA ILE A 473 10.02 6.75 -11.79
C ILE A 473 9.10 6.12 -10.76
N LEU A 474 9.37 6.32 -9.47
CA LEU A 474 8.53 5.79 -8.39
C LEU A 474 7.12 6.37 -8.41
N ILE A 475 6.96 7.69 -8.60
CA ILE A 475 5.64 8.33 -8.70
C ILE A 475 4.84 7.69 -9.85
N GLN A 476 5.47 7.48 -11.00
CA GLN A 476 4.80 6.83 -12.12
C GLN A 476 4.43 5.39 -11.84
N ALA A 477 5.38 4.58 -11.33
CA ALA A 477 5.13 3.20 -11.01
C ALA A 477 3.95 3.09 -10.03
N HIS A 478 3.93 3.97 -9.03
CA HIS A 478 2.83 4.06 -8.08
C HIS A 478 1.49 4.42 -8.74
N ASN A 479 1.46 5.38 -9.67
CA ASN A 479 0.23 5.73 -10.40
C ASN A 479 -0.32 4.55 -11.20
N ILE A 480 0.56 3.80 -11.89
CA ILE A 480 0.19 2.62 -12.67
C ILE A 480 -0.34 1.52 -11.74
N ALA A 481 0.41 1.23 -10.68
CA ALA A 481 0.04 0.25 -9.66
C ALA A 481 -1.31 0.58 -8.99
N ASN A 482 -1.55 1.85 -8.72
CA ASN A 482 -2.80 2.31 -8.08
C ASN A 482 -3.99 2.19 -9.03
N ALA A 483 -3.82 2.52 -10.32
CA ALA A 483 -4.87 2.35 -11.32
C ALA A 483 -5.22 0.87 -11.51
N ALA A 484 -4.22 0.00 -11.64
CA ALA A 484 -4.42 -1.45 -11.76
C ALA A 484 -5.12 -2.03 -10.53
N ARG A 485 -4.61 -1.74 -9.33
CA ARG A 485 -5.25 -2.17 -8.08
C ARG A 485 -6.69 -1.67 -7.96
N GLY A 486 -6.97 -0.42 -8.36
CA GLY A 486 -8.33 0.12 -8.35
C GLY A 486 -9.32 -0.70 -9.18
N GLU A 487 -8.90 -1.19 -10.36
CA GLU A 487 -9.70 -2.09 -11.19
C GLU A 487 -9.90 -3.45 -10.50
N ASP A 488 -8.82 -4.04 -9.96
CA ASP A 488 -8.88 -5.31 -9.22
C ASP A 488 -9.82 -5.23 -8.01
N PHE A 489 -9.81 -4.12 -7.28
CA PHE A 489 -10.73 -3.88 -6.15
C PHE A 489 -12.17 -3.73 -6.58
N GLN A 490 -12.41 -2.98 -7.65
CA GLN A 490 -13.76 -2.81 -8.16
C GLN A 490 -14.32 -4.17 -8.61
N SER A 491 -13.48 -5.00 -9.24
CA SER A 491 -13.82 -6.37 -9.59
C SER A 491 -14.14 -7.20 -8.33
N LEU A 492 -13.22 -7.27 -7.37
CA LEU A 492 -13.40 -8.01 -6.12
C LEU A 492 -14.70 -7.60 -5.43
N LEU A 493 -14.98 -6.30 -5.31
CA LEU A 493 -16.17 -5.83 -4.61
C LEU A 493 -17.47 -6.20 -5.34
N LYS A 494 -17.48 -6.19 -6.68
CA LYS A 494 -18.64 -6.65 -7.46
C LYS A 494 -18.96 -8.11 -7.15
N HIS A 495 -17.96 -8.98 -7.13
CA HIS A 495 -18.14 -10.40 -6.79
C HIS A 495 -18.75 -10.57 -5.39
N ARG A 496 -18.22 -9.83 -4.41
CA ARG A 496 -18.68 -9.85 -3.01
C ARG A 496 -20.13 -9.39 -2.86
N LEU A 497 -20.50 -8.31 -3.54
CA LEU A 497 -21.87 -7.77 -3.50
C LEU A 497 -22.87 -8.70 -4.18
N LEU A 498 -22.51 -9.32 -5.31
CA LEU A 498 -23.33 -10.33 -5.96
C LEU A 498 -23.54 -11.52 -5.04
N LEU A 499 -22.47 -12.07 -4.48
CA LEU A 499 -22.55 -13.20 -3.54
C LEU A 499 -23.44 -12.86 -2.34
N ASN A 500 -23.28 -11.66 -1.76
CA ASN A 500 -24.11 -11.20 -0.65
C ASN A 500 -25.59 -11.12 -1.01
N HIS A 501 -25.91 -10.53 -2.16
CA HIS A 501 -27.30 -10.43 -2.62
C HIS A 501 -27.95 -11.81 -2.77
N PHE A 502 -27.27 -12.76 -3.41
CA PHE A 502 -27.76 -14.13 -3.56
C PHE A 502 -28.01 -14.83 -2.21
N VAL A 503 -27.07 -14.69 -1.27
CA VAL A 503 -27.20 -15.31 0.05
C VAL A 503 -28.34 -14.67 0.87
N CYS A 504 -28.58 -13.37 0.70
CA CYS A 504 -29.76 -12.72 1.28
C CYS A 504 -31.07 -13.35 0.77
N GLU A 505 -31.22 -13.51 -0.55
CA GLU A 505 -32.41 -14.15 -1.13
C GLU A 505 -32.59 -15.59 -0.64
N LEU A 506 -31.51 -16.36 -0.53
CA LEU A 506 -31.55 -17.72 0.02
C LEU A 506 -32.05 -17.74 1.47
N SER A 507 -31.56 -16.83 2.31
CA SER A 507 -31.97 -16.73 3.71
C SER A 507 -33.46 -16.42 3.85
N GLU A 508 -33.96 -15.43 3.09
CA GLU A 508 -35.38 -15.06 3.12
C GLU A 508 -36.29 -16.21 2.67
N ASN A 509 -35.87 -16.97 1.65
CA ASN A 509 -36.62 -18.13 1.19
C ASN A 509 -36.63 -19.27 2.21
N SER A 510 -35.52 -19.49 2.92
CA SER A 510 -35.43 -20.44 4.03
C SER A 510 -36.41 -20.07 5.16
N ASP A 511 -36.43 -18.80 5.57
CA ASP A 511 -37.34 -18.30 6.60
C ASP A 511 -38.81 -18.43 6.21
N ARG A 512 -39.15 -18.12 4.95
CA ARG A 512 -40.52 -18.31 4.41
C ARG A 512 -40.97 -19.76 4.45
N SER A 513 -40.08 -20.71 4.17
CA SER A 513 -40.39 -22.15 4.20
C SER A 513 -40.62 -22.72 5.61
N SER A 514 -40.09 -22.05 6.64
CA SER A 514 -40.21 -22.47 8.04
C SER A 514 -41.41 -21.84 8.78
N SER A 515 -42.04 -20.80 8.23
CA SER A 515 -43.25 -20.18 8.78
C SER A 515 -44.52 -20.95 8.40
N SER A 516 -45.27 -21.45 9.40
CA SER A 516 -46.47 -22.29 9.22
C SER A 516 -47.82 -21.53 9.20
N TYR A 517 -47.84 -20.21 8.97
CA TYR A 517 -49.09 -19.43 8.95
C TYR A 517 -49.48 -19.02 7.52
N PRO A 518 -50.75 -19.16 7.11
CA PRO A 518 -51.21 -18.66 5.82
C PRO A 518 -51.19 -17.12 5.82
N HIS A 519 -50.42 -16.52 4.90
CA HIS A 519 -50.38 -15.07 4.72
C HIS A 519 -51.68 -14.55 4.10
N ASN A 520 -52.13 -13.39 4.58
CA ASN A 520 -53.29 -12.67 4.09
C ASN A 520 -52.98 -12.00 2.73
N PRO A 521 -53.73 -12.26 1.65
CA PRO A 521 -53.44 -11.73 0.32
C PRO A 521 -53.55 -10.20 0.18
N ASP A 522 -54.06 -9.50 1.20
CA ASP A 522 -54.17 -8.03 1.25
C ASP A 522 -53.03 -7.33 1.99
N GLU A 523 -52.03 -8.08 2.47
CA GLU A 523 -50.84 -7.49 3.07
C GLU A 523 -49.94 -6.96 1.93
N LYS A 524 -50.07 -5.65 1.64
CA LYS A 524 -49.22 -4.95 0.68
C LYS A 524 -47.77 -5.34 0.91
N PHE A 525 -47.11 -5.79 -0.16
CA PHE A 525 -45.66 -5.92 -0.24
C PHE A 525 -45.03 -4.74 0.47
N ILE A 526 -44.38 -5.01 1.60
CA ILE A 526 -43.48 -4.02 2.19
C ILE A 526 -42.35 -3.93 1.18
N ASP A 527 -42.38 -2.81 0.46
CA ASP A 527 -41.32 -2.29 -0.35
C ASP A 527 -40.11 -2.15 0.58
N ASN A 528 -39.27 -3.19 0.68
CA ASN A 528 -37.97 -3.16 1.34
C ASN A 528 -36.98 -2.46 0.39
N THR A 529 -37.34 -1.23 -0.01
CA THR A 529 -36.61 -0.33 -0.92
C THR A 529 -35.67 0.62 -0.21
N ASP A 530 -35.46 0.44 1.08
CA ASP A 530 -34.26 0.99 1.68
C ASP A 530 -33.09 0.07 1.32
N PHE A 531 -31.95 0.67 1.02
CA PHE A 531 -30.65 0.08 1.31
C PHE A 531 -30.80 -0.93 2.47
N TYR A 532 -30.13 -2.09 2.47
CA TYR A 532 -29.60 -2.48 3.76
C TYR A 532 -28.45 -1.49 3.95
N PRO A 533 -28.62 -0.31 4.60
CA PRO A 533 -27.46 0.23 5.24
C PRO A 533 -27.03 -0.90 6.17
N ILE A 534 -25.74 -1.00 6.41
CA ILE A 534 -25.29 -1.60 7.64
C ILE A 534 -25.97 -0.74 8.73
N ASP A 535 -27.16 -1.15 9.15
CA ASP A 535 -28.06 -0.32 9.92
C ASP A 535 -27.45 -0.25 11.31
N ASP A 536 -27.03 0.95 11.68
CA ASP A 536 -26.22 1.22 12.86
C ASP A 536 -27.00 0.98 14.17
N ASP A 537 -28.24 0.47 14.10
CA ASP A 537 -29.18 0.29 15.19
C ASP A 537 -29.44 -1.18 15.60
N ASN A 538 -29.15 -2.17 14.75
CA ASN A 538 -29.15 -3.60 15.18
C ASN A 538 -27.78 -4.06 15.71
N THR A 539 -26.99 -3.10 16.17
CA THR A 539 -25.54 -3.12 16.17
C THR A 539 -24.88 -3.71 17.39
N GLN A 540 -25.55 -4.17 18.45
CA GLN A 540 -24.76 -4.51 19.65
C GLN A 540 -23.83 -5.72 19.45
N ASP A 541 -24.28 -6.76 18.76
CA ASP A 541 -23.44 -7.95 18.49
C ASP A 541 -22.54 -7.75 17.25
N ILE A 542 -22.98 -6.96 16.27
CA ILE A 542 -22.20 -6.59 15.06
C ILE A 542 -21.12 -5.54 15.40
N LYS A 543 -21.38 -4.57 16.28
CA LYS A 543 -20.39 -3.62 16.83
C LYS A 543 -19.33 -4.33 17.65
N ILE A 544 -19.64 -5.43 18.34
CA ILE A 544 -18.60 -6.21 19.04
C ILE A 544 -17.66 -6.87 18.03
N SER A 545 -18.18 -7.41 16.92
CA SER A 545 -17.35 -7.96 15.83
C SER A 545 -16.58 -6.87 15.06
N ILE A 546 -17.20 -5.70 14.84
CA ILE A 546 -16.58 -4.54 14.19
C ILE A 546 -15.53 -3.90 15.10
N GLU A 547 -15.78 -3.68 16.39
CA GLU A 547 -14.78 -3.23 17.36
C GLU A 547 -13.61 -4.21 17.44
N GLN A 548 -13.81 -5.51 17.23
CA GLN A 548 -12.71 -6.47 17.22
C GLN A 548 -11.89 -6.46 15.93
N VAL A 549 -12.50 -6.09 14.79
CA VAL A 549 -11.80 -5.83 13.52
C VAL A 549 -11.09 -4.47 13.57
N GLU A 550 -11.76 -3.44 14.06
CA GLU A 550 -11.28 -2.06 14.23
C GLU A 550 -10.18 -1.96 15.30
N ASN A 551 -10.29 -2.67 16.43
CA ASN A 551 -9.22 -2.73 17.46
C ASN A 551 -8.00 -3.58 17.04
N ARG A 552 -8.08 -4.33 15.93
CA ARG A 552 -6.94 -5.05 15.33
C ARG A 552 -6.30 -4.32 14.15
N ILE A 553 -6.96 -3.30 13.60
CA ILE A 553 -6.43 -2.39 12.59
C ILE A 553 -5.64 -1.28 13.30
#